data_AF-I0Z9P1-F1
#
_entry.id   AF-I0Z9P1-F1
#
_cell.length_a   1.000
_cell.length_b   1.000
_cell.length_c   1.000
_cell.angle_alpha   90.00
_cell.angle_beta   90.00
_cell.angle_gamma   90.00
#
_symmetry.space_group_name_H-M   'P 1'
#
loop_
_entity.id
_entity.type
_entity.pdbx_description
1 polymer ?
#
loop_
_entity_poly.entity_id
_entity_poly.type
_entity_poly.pdbx_seq_one_letter_code
_entity_poly.pdbx_strand_id
1 'polypeptide(L)'
;MRCSPDGFSVSDTIMTNAVEGAIALIASCPRLLMTRSFVPFYDMQPSLLSVSHVIRDMPEYKGACLSIEGVISRDFAAALECAASLEDKRTIFDTCCAIDEELRTIRTRDDVHNQLQRLVGWHRGFSGLSEGFGAGCLFVDIAPMKALVMPAVTRAIEAVKAHAVVLAHSACVESLSEIRTRTTRLLARPEDTDSFGSFQEVCRLQQEEYAAVLIQAVHVDELYSLLAEHEQRAPMADQVRHDDLKEARITFAKALEDAEAYLLKKMPS
;
A
#
# COMPACT_ATOMS: atom_id res chain seq x y z
N MET A 1 15.91 -6.06 -7.79
CA MET A 1 16.54 -4.92 -7.08
C MET A 1 18.04 -4.92 -7.36
N ARG A 2 18.70 -3.75 -7.35
CA ARG A 2 20.16 -3.64 -7.48
C ARG A 2 20.72 -3.05 -6.20
N CYS A 3 21.72 -3.70 -5.61
CA CYS A 3 22.48 -3.12 -4.51
C CYS A 3 23.42 -2.04 -5.07
N SER A 4 23.50 -0.92 -4.36
CA SER A 4 24.43 0.16 -4.64
C SER A 4 25.14 0.49 -3.33
N PRO A 5 26.48 0.45 -3.27
CA PRO A 5 27.42 0.15 -4.36
C PRO A 5 27.48 -1.34 -4.77
N ASP A 6 28.13 -1.63 -5.90
CA ASP A 6 28.34 -2.99 -6.40
C ASP A 6 29.43 -3.74 -5.62
N GLY A 7 29.44 -5.07 -5.72
CA GLY A 7 30.31 -5.92 -4.89
C GLY A 7 31.80 -5.64 -5.08
N PHE A 8 32.20 -5.23 -6.28
CA PHE A 8 33.58 -4.82 -6.56
C PHE A 8 33.96 -3.57 -5.77
N SER A 9 33.12 -2.51 -5.84
CA SER A 9 33.37 -1.28 -5.08
C SER A 9 33.34 -1.49 -3.57
N VAL A 10 32.48 -2.40 -3.07
CA VAL A 10 32.47 -2.78 -1.65
C VAL A 10 33.80 -3.44 -1.27
N SER A 11 34.25 -4.42 -2.05
CA SER A 11 35.52 -5.10 -1.82
C SER A 11 36.70 -4.13 -1.86
N ASP A 12 36.78 -3.30 -2.90
CA ASP A 12 37.84 -2.31 -3.06
C ASP A 12 37.89 -1.30 -1.89
N THR A 13 36.73 -0.83 -1.44
CA THR A 13 36.62 0.09 -0.31
C THR A 13 37.09 -0.56 0.99
N ILE A 14 36.70 -1.81 1.27
CA ILE A 14 37.11 -2.51 2.49
C ILE A 14 38.61 -2.83 2.45
N MET A 15 39.12 -3.31 1.31
CA MET A 15 40.55 -3.62 1.14
C MET A 15 41.41 -2.35 1.27
N THR A 16 41.00 -1.26 0.62
CA THR A 16 41.73 0.01 0.67
C THR A 16 41.67 0.67 2.05
N ASN A 17 40.52 0.66 2.72
CA ASN A 17 40.40 1.35 4.01
C ASN A 17 40.93 0.52 5.18
N ALA A 18 40.63 -0.78 5.23
CA ALA A 18 40.99 -1.61 6.37
C ALA A 18 42.40 -2.21 6.22
N VAL A 19 42.68 -2.86 5.08
CA VAL A 19 43.95 -3.60 4.91
C VAL A 19 45.10 -2.64 4.61
N GLU A 20 44.93 -1.72 3.66
CA GLU A 20 45.96 -0.72 3.35
C GLU A 20 46.10 0.31 4.48
N GLY A 21 45.01 0.66 5.18
CA GLY A 21 45.04 1.45 6.40
C GLY A 21 45.89 0.81 7.51
N ALA A 22 45.77 -0.50 7.74
CA ALA A 22 46.59 -1.22 8.70
C ALA A 22 48.08 -1.23 8.31
N ILE A 23 48.40 -1.39 7.02
CA ILE A 23 49.78 -1.31 6.52
C ILE A 23 50.36 0.08 6.71
N ALA A 24 49.57 1.14 6.46
CA ALA A 24 49.99 2.51 6.67
C ALA A 24 50.29 2.80 8.15
N LEU A 25 49.48 2.27 9.07
CA LEU A 25 49.72 2.36 10.51
C LEU A 25 51.06 1.68 10.90
N ILE A 26 51.32 0.47 10.42
CA ILE A 26 52.58 -0.25 10.67
C ILE A 26 53.78 0.51 10.08
N ALA A 27 53.60 1.11 8.91
CA ALA A 27 54.63 1.92 8.26
C ALA A 27 54.99 3.17 9.08
N SER A 28 54.01 3.75 9.77
CA SER A 28 54.16 4.95 10.59
C SER A 28 54.82 4.72 11.95
N CYS A 29 54.95 3.45 12.39
CA CYS A 29 55.57 3.13 13.67
C CYS A 29 57.06 3.51 13.69
N PRO A 30 57.51 4.34 14.65
CA PRO A 30 58.91 4.75 14.76
C PRO A 30 59.78 3.55 15.09
N ARG A 31 60.88 3.38 14.35
CA ARG A 31 61.76 2.22 14.49
C ARG A 31 63.05 2.60 15.19
N LEU A 32 63.44 1.80 16.18
CA LEU A 32 64.69 1.99 16.92
C LEU A 32 65.91 2.07 15.99
N LEU A 33 65.96 1.23 14.95
CA LEU A 33 67.02 1.23 13.92
C LEU A 33 67.07 2.51 13.07
N MET A 34 65.99 3.30 13.04
CA MET A 34 65.88 4.55 12.28
C MET A 34 65.85 5.80 13.17
N THR A 35 65.85 5.61 14.49
CA THR A 35 65.89 6.69 15.47
C THR A 35 67.32 7.16 15.63
N ARG A 36 67.55 8.47 15.42
CA ARG A 36 68.90 9.10 15.44
C ARG A 36 69.72 8.75 16.68
N SER A 37 69.08 8.62 17.83
CA SER A 37 69.73 8.30 19.12
C SER A 37 70.37 6.91 19.17
N PHE A 38 69.95 5.99 18.31
CA PHE A 38 70.46 4.61 18.30
C PHE A 38 71.44 4.32 17.15
N VAL A 39 71.61 5.26 16.21
CA VAL A 39 72.55 5.13 15.06
C VAL A 39 73.98 4.76 15.47
N PRO A 40 74.57 5.29 16.56
CA PRO A 40 75.94 4.95 16.96
C PRO A 40 76.13 3.50 17.42
N PHE A 41 75.06 2.74 17.67
CA PHE A 41 75.11 1.36 18.17
C PHE A 41 75.03 0.31 17.06
N TYR A 42 74.98 0.71 15.79
CA TYR A 42 74.87 -0.19 14.65
C TYR A 42 75.97 0.07 13.61
N ASP A 43 76.76 -0.97 13.28
CA ASP A 43 77.90 -0.89 12.34
C ASP A 43 77.49 -0.88 10.85
N MET A 44 76.23 -1.20 10.55
CA MET A 44 75.70 -1.30 9.18
C MET A 44 74.57 -0.29 9.00
N GLN A 45 74.57 0.47 7.89
CA GLN A 45 73.38 1.20 7.47
C GLN A 45 72.26 0.19 7.22
N PRO A 46 71.16 0.20 8.01
CA PRO A 46 70.11 -0.77 7.84
C PRO A 46 69.52 -0.60 6.43
N SER A 47 69.47 -1.69 5.67
CA SER A 47 68.87 -1.69 4.33
C SER A 47 67.46 -1.12 4.42
N LEU A 48 67.19 -0.08 3.64
CA LEU A 48 65.93 0.69 3.60
C LEU A 48 64.78 -0.10 2.95
N LEU A 49 64.67 -1.41 3.23
CA LEU A 49 63.49 -2.17 2.84
C LEU A 49 62.31 -1.60 3.62
N SER A 50 61.40 -0.97 2.88
CA SER A 50 60.14 -0.52 3.41
C SER A 50 59.40 -1.76 3.92
N VAL A 51 59.15 -1.83 5.23
CA VAL A 51 58.42 -2.95 5.86
C VAL A 51 57.05 -3.15 5.23
N SER A 52 56.44 -2.10 4.68
CA SER A 52 55.21 -2.22 3.90
C SER A 52 55.41 -3.11 2.67
N HIS A 53 56.54 -3.01 1.97
CA HIS A 53 56.86 -3.90 0.85
C HIS A 53 57.15 -5.33 1.35
N VAL A 54 57.92 -5.46 2.44
CA VAL A 54 58.20 -6.78 3.01
C VAL A 54 56.91 -7.51 3.42
N ILE A 55 56.00 -6.81 4.10
CA ILE A 55 54.70 -7.37 4.49
C ILE A 55 53.88 -7.73 3.26
N ARG A 56 53.82 -6.87 2.23
CA ARG A 56 53.06 -7.16 1.01
C ARG A 56 53.60 -8.37 0.24
N ASP A 57 54.89 -8.65 0.34
CA ASP A 57 55.51 -9.81 -0.30
C ASP A 57 55.33 -11.12 0.47
N MET A 58 54.98 -11.04 1.76
CA MET A 58 54.74 -12.22 2.59
C MET A 58 53.56 -13.07 2.07
N PRO A 59 53.73 -14.40 1.98
CA PRO A 59 52.64 -15.29 1.57
C PRO A 59 51.45 -15.24 2.54
N GLU A 60 51.69 -15.00 3.83
CA GLU A 60 50.65 -14.87 4.85
C GLU A 60 49.76 -13.65 4.59
N TYR A 61 50.35 -12.52 4.20
CA TYR A 61 49.59 -11.31 3.84
C TYR A 61 48.72 -11.55 2.61
N LYS A 62 49.30 -12.12 1.54
CA LYS A 62 48.55 -12.45 0.32
C LYS A 62 47.42 -13.44 0.60
N GLY A 63 47.69 -14.44 1.44
CA GLY A 63 46.68 -15.41 1.89
C GLY A 63 45.55 -14.77 2.71
N ALA A 64 45.89 -13.84 3.61
CA ALA A 64 44.91 -13.07 4.38
C ALA A 64 44.04 -12.19 3.48
N CYS A 65 44.63 -11.48 2.50
CA CYS A 65 43.88 -10.68 1.53
C CYS A 65 42.88 -11.54 0.75
N LEU A 66 43.32 -12.68 0.21
CA LEU A 66 42.42 -13.61 -0.49
C LEU A 66 41.31 -14.15 0.41
N SER A 67 41.62 -14.43 1.68
CA SER A 67 40.60 -14.86 2.66
C SER A 67 39.59 -13.76 2.95
N ILE A 68 40.03 -12.51 3.08
CA ILE A 68 39.15 -11.35 3.32
C ILE A 68 38.25 -11.11 2.11
N GLU A 69 38.80 -11.08 0.90
CA GLU A 69 38.03 -10.97 -0.34
C GLU A 69 36.99 -12.09 -0.48
N GLY A 70 37.37 -13.32 -0.10
CA GLY A 70 36.47 -14.47 -0.08
C GLY A 70 35.31 -14.33 0.93
N VAL A 71 35.56 -13.72 2.09
CA VAL A 71 34.49 -13.42 3.07
C VAL A 71 33.59 -12.31 2.55
N ILE A 72 34.15 -11.19 2.06
CA ILE A 72 33.37 -10.07 1.52
C ILE A 72 32.48 -10.53 0.37
N SER A 73 33.02 -11.36 -0.54
CA SER A 73 32.26 -11.89 -1.68
C SER A 73 31.08 -12.75 -1.22
N ARG A 74 31.27 -13.54 -0.16
CA ARG A 74 30.21 -14.38 0.41
C ARG A 74 29.14 -13.55 1.11
N ASP A 75 29.55 -12.57 1.90
CA ASP A 75 28.65 -11.66 2.61
C ASP A 75 27.85 -10.80 1.61
N PHE A 76 28.48 -10.37 0.51
CA PHE A 76 27.79 -9.68 -0.57
C PHE A 76 26.79 -10.59 -1.30
N ALA A 77 27.12 -11.86 -1.53
CA ALA A 77 26.16 -12.82 -2.09
C ALA A 77 24.96 -13.01 -1.16
N ALA A 78 25.17 -13.14 0.15
CA ALA A 78 24.11 -13.21 1.14
C ALA A 78 23.25 -11.93 1.17
N ALA A 79 23.87 -10.75 1.04
CA ALA A 79 23.17 -9.49 0.92
C ALA A 79 22.26 -9.44 -0.33
N LEU A 80 22.73 -9.97 -1.47
CA LEU A 80 21.94 -10.08 -2.69
C LEU A 80 20.75 -11.03 -2.54
N GLU A 81 20.92 -12.16 -1.84
CA GLU A 81 19.82 -13.09 -1.55
C GLU A 81 18.75 -12.43 -0.68
N CYS A 82 19.16 -11.70 0.36
CA CYS A 82 18.25 -10.89 1.17
C CYS A 82 17.50 -9.85 0.32
N ALA A 83 18.20 -9.13 -0.57
CA ALA A 83 17.58 -8.17 -1.48
C ALA A 83 16.63 -8.84 -2.50
N ALA A 84 16.94 -10.04 -2.97
CA ALA A 84 16.09 -10.79 -3.88
C ALA A 84 14.76 -11.20 -3.21
N SER A 85 14.77 -11.52 -1.92
CA SER A 85 13.55 -11.81 -1.14
C SER A 85 12.57 -10.63 -1.08
N LEU A 86 13.05 -9.40 -1.31
CA LEU A 86 12.23 -8.20 -1.35
C LEU A 86 11.63 -7.93 -2.74
N GLU A 87 12.01 -8.68 -3.78
CA GLU A 87 11.47 -8.47 -5.14
C GLU A 87 9.96 -8.73 -5.19
N ASP A 88 9.44 -9.64 -4.37
CA ASP A 88 7.99 -9.86 -4.25
C ASP A 88 7.25 -8.57 -3.88
N LYS A 89 7.90 -7.67 -3.12
CA LYS A 89 7.34 -6.36 -2.73
C LYS A 89 7.28 -5.36 -3.88
N ARG A 90 7.99 -5.61 -4.98
CA ARG A 90 7.92 -4.78 -6.19
C ARG A 90 6.55 -4.88 -6.84
N THR A 91 5.95 -6.07 -6.85
CA THR A 91 4.61 -6.27 -7.40
C THR A 91 3.59 -5.35 -6.74
N ILE A 92 3.73 -5.12 -5.42
CA ILE A 92 2.88 -4.19 -4.67
C ILE A 92 3.05 -2.76 -5.18
N PHE A 93 4.28 -2.31 -5.41
CA PHE A 93 4.55 -0.99 -5.97
C PHE A 93 3.92 -0.84 -7.36
N ASP A 94 4.13 -1.81 -8.25
CA ASP A 94 3.59 -1.79 -9.60
C ASP A 94 2.04 -1.76 -9.58
N THR A 95 1.41 -2.54 -8.70
CA THR A 95 -0.04 -2.51 -8.48
C THR A 95 -0.52 -1.16 -7.96
N CYS A 96 0.16 -0.56 -6.98
CA CYS A 96 -0.19 0.76 -6.47
C CYS A 96 0.03 1.88 -7.50
N CYS A 97 0.95 1.69 -8.45
CA CYS A 97 1.14 2.58 -9.59
C CYS A 97 -0.02 2.49 -10.57
N ALA A 98 -0.49 1.28 -10.88
CA ALA A 98 -1.62 0.98 -11.78
C ALA A 98 -3.00 1.00 -11.09
N ILE A 99 -3.14 1.74 -9.98
CA ILE A 99 -4.36 1.75 -9.19
C ILE A 99 -5.57 2.27 -9.99
N ASP A 100 -5.36 3.22 -10.90
CA ASP A 100 -6.44 3.85 -11.67
C ASP A 100 -7.17 2.84 -12.57
N GLU A 101 -6.46 1.86 -13.11
CA GLU A 101 -7.01 0.75 -13.87
C GLU A 101 -7.81 -0.21 -12.96
N GLU A 102 -7.31 -0.50 -11.76
CA GLU A 102 -8.04 -1.33 -10.78
C GLU A 102 -9.31 -0.63 -10.27
N LEU A 103 -9.31 0.69 -10.11
CA LEU A 103 -10.52 1.43 -9.72
C LEU A 103 -11.67 1.21 -10.72
N ARG A 104 -11.35 0.98 -12.00
CA ARG A 104 -12.36 0.69 -13.02
C ARG A 104 -13.01 -0.67 -12.87
N THR A 105 -12.50 -1.59 -12.05
CA THR A 105 -13.17 -2.87 -11.79
C THR A 105 -14.03 -2.83 -10.52
N ILE A 106 -13.80 -1.85 -9.65
CA ILE A 106 -14.53 -1.70 -8.38
C ILE A 106 -15.94 -1.18 -8.65
N ARG A 107 -16.96 -1.96 -8.27
CA ARG A 107 -18.38 -1.63 -8.47
C ARG A 107 -19.23 -1.79 -7.22
N THR A 108 -18.81 -2.64 -6.30
CA THR A 108 -19.59 -2.99 -5.12
C THR A 108 -18.90 -2.54 -3.83
N ARG A 109 -19.67 -2.53 -2.74
CA ARG A 109 -19.13 -2.28 -1.39
C ARG A 109 -18.04 -3.28 -1.02
N ASP A 110 -18.24 -4.56 -1.36
CA ASP A 110 -17.28 -5.60 -1.04
C ASP A 110 -15.98 -5.47 -1.85
N ASP A 111 -16.06 -5.02 -3.10
CA ASP A 111 -14.86 -4.70 -3.89
C ASP A 111 -14.03 -3.59 -3.21
N VAL A 112 -14.70 -2.52 -2.77
CA VAL A 112 -14.05 -1.41 -2.05
C VAL A 112 -13.43 -1.92 -0.75
N HIS A 113 -14.19 -2.68 0.05
CA HIS A 113 -13.72 -3.18 1.34
C HIS A 113 -12.51 -4.10 1.18
N ASN A 114 -12.58 -5.08 0.29
CA ASN A 114 -11.49 -6.02 0.02
C ASN A 114 -10.24 -5.28 -0.47
N GLN A 115 -10.42 -4.29 -1.34
CA GLN A 115 -9.29 -3.51 -1.86
C GLN A 115 -8.65 -2.63 -0.78
N LEU A 116 -9.45 -1.94 0.03
CA LEU A 116 -8.93 -1.14 1.16
C LEU A 116 -8.22 -2.03 2.17
N GLN A 117 -8.80 -3.17 2.53
CA GLN A 117 -8.18 -4.13 3.44
C GLN A 117 -6.83 -4.63 2.92
N ARG A 118 -6.75 -4.93 1.61
CA ARG A 118 -5.49 -5.33 0.95
C ARG A 118 -4.44 -4.23 1.04
N LEU A 119 -4.78 -3.00 0.65
CA LEU A 119 -3.85 -1.86 0.64
C LEU A 119 -3.41 -1.45 2.06
N VAL A 120 -4.33 -1.43 3.03
CA VAL A 120 -4.02 -1.15 4.45
C VAL A 120 -3.15 -2.27 5.04
N GLY A 121 -3.41 -3.52 4.66
CA GLY A 121 -2.58 -4.67 5.01
C GLY A 121 -1.14 -4.51 4.49
N TRP A 122 -0.98 -4.10 3.23
CA TRP A 122 0.33 -3.78 2.67
C TRP A 122 1.00 -2.62 3.39
N HIS A 123 0.29 -1.51 3.61
CA HIS A 123 0.81 -0.35 4.33
C HIS A 123 1.37 -0.76 5.71
N ARG A 124 0.58 -1.51 6.50
CA ARG A 124 1.02 -2.03 7.80
C ARG A 124 2.22 -2.97 7.67
N GLY A 125 2.21 -3.84 6.65
CA GLY A 125 3.30 -4.75 6.36
C GLY A 125 4.62 -4.01 6.12
N PHE A 126 4.62 -2.96 5.30
CA PHE A 126 5.81 -2.16 5.03
C PHE A 126 6.24 -1.31 6.23
N SER A 127 5.30 -0.74 7.00
CA SER A 127 5.62 -0.02 8.23
C SER A 127 6.29 -0.92 9.28
N GLY A 128 5.91 -2.19 9.34
CA GLY A 128 6.46 -3.17 10.28
C GLY A 128 7.79 -3.81 9.87
N LEU A 129 8.28 -3.58 8.64
CA LEU A 129 9.58 -4.11 8.23
C LEU A 129 10.70 -3.46 9.05
N SER A 130 11.80 -4.20 9.27
CA SER A 130 13.04 -3.63 9.79
C SER A 130 13.58 -2.53 8.86
N GLU A 131 14.41 -1.62 9.37
CA GLU A 131 15.13 -0.62 8.55
C GLU A 131 16.16 -1.26 7.62
N GLY A 132 16.62 -2.46 7.97
CA GLY A 132 17.54 -3.23 7.14
C GLY A 132 17.84 -4.63 7.69
N PHE A 133 18.74 -5.31 7.02
CA PHE A 133 19.25 -6.62 7.43
C PHE A 133 20.78 -6.62 7.46
N GLY A 134 21.36 -7.25 8.47
CA GLY A 134 22.80 -7.55 8.49
C GLY A 134 23.10 -8.79 7.65
N ALA A 135 24.11 -8.71 6.79
CA ALA A 135 24.66 -9.82 6.02
C ALA A 135 26.18 -9.87 6.26
N GLY A 136 26.58 -10.58 7.32
CA GLY A 136 27.98 -10.66 7.75
C GLY A 136 28.55 -9.28 8.08
N CYS A 137 29.58 -8.84 7.35
CA CYS A 137 30.17 -7.51 7.51
C CYS A 137 29.40 -6.37 6.81
N LEU A 138 28.29 -6.67 6.12
CA LEU A 138 27.51 -5.71 5.36
C LEU A 138 26.14 -5.47 6.01
N PHE A 139 25.56 -4.30 5.75
CA PHE A 139 24.21 -3.95 6.12
C PHE A 139 23.42 -3.54 4.87
N VAL A 140 22.27 -4.17 4.65
CA VAL A 140 21.37 -3.87 3.55
C VAL A 140 20.31 -2.89 4.05
N ASP A 141 20.39 -1.65 3.61
CA ASP A 141 19.42 -0.60 3.94
C ASP A 141 18.17 -0.70 3.05
N ILE A 142 17.00 -0.75 3.69
CA ILE A 142 15.68 -0.87 3.05
C ILE A 142 14.92 0.46 3.12
N ALA A 143 15.40 1.43 3.90
CA ALA A 143 14.76 2.74 4.03
C ALA A 143 14.49 3.43 2.68
N PRO A 144 15.41 3.41 1.68
CA PRO A 144 15.15 4.01 0.38
C PRO A 144 13.99 3.34 -0.37
N MET A 145 13.87 2.01 -0.27
CA MET A 145 12.77 1.27 -0.87
C MET A 145 11.44 1.63 -0.19
N LYS A 146 11.42 1.68 1.15
CA LYS A 146 10.22 2.11 1.90
C LYS A 146 9.80 3.53 1.53
N ALA A 147 10.76 4.44 1.42
CA ALA A 147 10.50 5.84 1.03
C ALA A 147 9.86 5.96 -0.36
N LEU A 148 10.08 4.99 -1.25
CA LEU A 148 9.44 4.94 -2.56
C LEU A 148 8.06 4.28 -2.53
N VAL A 149 7.93 3.14 -1.84
CA VAL A 149 6.71 2.32 -1.86
C VAL A 149 5.62 2.88 -0.94
N MET A 150 5.97 3.36 0.25
CA MET A 150 4.99 3.86 1.23
C MET A 150 4.11 4.97 0.66
N PRO A 151 4.66 6.02 -0.01
CA PRO A 151 3.83 7.04 -0.62
C PRO A 151 2.91 6.50 -1.72
N ALA A 152 3.35 5.51 -2.50
CA ALA A 152 2.54 4.90 -3.55
C ALA A 152 1.34 4.14 -2.96
N VAL A 153 1.55 3.40 -1.87
CA VAL A 153 0.48 2.69 -1.15
C VAL A 153 -0.50 3.68 -0.53
N THR A 154 0.00 4.72 0.14
CA THR A 154 -0.87 5.78 0.72
C THR A 154 -1.71 6.46 -0.35
N ARG A 155 -1.10 6.82 -1.49
CA ARG A 155 -1.82 7.38 -2.65
C ARG A 155 -2.91 6.43 -3.15
N ALA A 156 -2.62 5.14 -3.25
CA ALA A 156 -3.59 4.14 -3.69
C ALA A 156 -4.77 3.99 -2.71
N ILE A 157 -4.51 4.03 -1.39
CA ILE A 157 -5.56 4.01 -0.35
C ILE A 157 -6.48 5.22 -0.52
N GLU A 158 -5.92 6.42 -0.66
CA GLU A 158 -6.70 7.65 -0.83
C GLU A 158 -7.48 7.66 -2.15
N ALA A 159 -6.91 7.10 -3.23
CA ALA A 159 -7.61 6.94 -4.50
C ALA A 159 -8.83 6.01 -4.40
N VAL A 160 -8.71 4.88 -3.69
CA VAL A 160 -9.84 3.96 -3.45
C VAL A 160 -10.91 4.60 -2.57
N LYS A 161 -10.52 5.33 -1.51
CA LYS A 161 -11.47 6.10 -0.69
C LYS A 161 -12.22 7.14 -1.52
N ALA A 162 -11.52 7.89 -2.36
CA ALA A 162 -12.13 8.88 -3.23
C ALA A 162 -13.11 8.23 -4.23
N HIS A 163 -12.74 7.10 -4.82
CA HIS A 163 -13.62 6.33 -5.71
C HIS A 163 -14.86 5.80 -4.98
N ALA A 164 -14.70 5.36 -3.74
CA ALA A 164 -15.82 4.90 -2.90
C ALA A 164 -16.82 6.03 -2.60
N VAL A 165 -16.36 7.28 -2.43
CA VAL A 165 -17.25 8.45 -2.29
C VAL A 165 -18.05 8.67 -3.58
N VAL A 166 -17.40 8.60 -4.74
CA VAL A 166 -18.08 8.74 -6.04
C VAL A 166 -19.11 7.62 -6.25
N LEU A 167 -18.75 6.39 -5.91
CA LEU A 167 -19.64 5.23 -6.01
C LEU A 167 -20.86 5.38 -5.09
N ALA A 168 -20.64 5.74 -3.82
CA ALA A 168 -21.71 5.98 -2.85
C ALA A 168 -22.65 7.10 -3.30
N HIS A 169 -22.09 8.21 -3.81
CA HIS A 169 -22.86 9.32 -4.36
C HIS A 169 -23.73 8.86 -5.54
N SER A 170 -23.14 8.18 -6.53
CA SER A 170 -23.86 7.70 -7.72
C SER A 170 -25.00 6.76 -7.33
N ALA A 171 -24.73 5.77 -6.48
CA ALA A 171 -25.72 4.81 -6.01
C ALA A 171 -26.85 5.48 -5.20
N CYS A 172 -26.52 6.49 -4.38
CA CYS A 172 -27.49 7.27 -3.63
C CYS A 172 -28.43 8.06 -4.55
N VAL A 173 -27.89 8.73 -5.56
CA VAL A 173 -28.67 9.52 -6.52
C VAL A 173 -29.61 8.62 -7.33
N GLU A 174 -29.09 7.47 -7.80
CA GLU A 174 -29.88 6.49 -8.54
C GLU A 174 -31.02 5.91 -7.69
N SER A 175 -30.71 5.42 -6.49
CA SER A 175 -31.70 4.84 -5.57
C SER A 175 -32.76 5.87 -5.15
N LEU A 176 -32.36 7.11 -4.88
CA LEU A 176 -33.28 8.19 -4.50
C LEU A 176 -34.22 8.54 -5.64
N SER A 177 -33.69 8.64 -6.87
CA SER A 177 -34.47 8.92 -8.08
C SER A 177 -35.49 7.81 -8.35
N GLU A 178 -35.08 6.55 -8.20
CA GLU A 178 -35.94 5.38 -8.38
C GLU A 178 -37.08 5.37 -7.34
N ILE A 179 -36.76 5.52 -6.05
CA ILE A 179 -37.77 5.52 -4.98
C ILE A 179 -38.74 6.69 -5.13
N ARG A 180 -38.26 7.89 -5.47
CA ARG A 180 -39.14 9.05 -5.73
C ARG A 180 -40.07 8.79 -6.90
N THR A 181 -39.56 8.26 -8.02
CA THR A 181 -40.37 7.93 -9.21
C THR A 181 -41.45 6.89 -8.88
N ARG A 182 -41.09 5.83 -8.15
CA ARG A 182 -42.05 4.79 -7.71
C ARG A 182 -43.11 5.38 -6.77
N THR A 183 -42.71 6.23 -5.84
CA THR A 183 -43.62 6.91 -4.91
C THR A 183 -44.62 7.81 -5.64
N THR A 184 -44.16 8.60 -6.62
CA THR A 184 -45.06 9.44 -7.43
C THR A 184 -46.11 8.62 -8.18
N ARG A 185 -45.75 7.43 -8.68
CA ARG A 185 -46.71 6.51 -9.34
C ARG A 185 -47.79 6.00 -8.37
N LEU A 186 -47.44 5.70 -7.12
CA LEU A 186 -48.39 5.26 -6.09
C LEU A 186 -49.31 6.40 -5.62
N LEU A 187 -48.83 7.64 -5.62
CA LEU A 187 -49.61 8.82 -5.25
C LEU A 187 -50.59 9.27 -6.34
N ALA A 188 -50.36 8.92 -7.60
CA ALA A 188 -51.22 9.24 -8.74
C ALA A 188 -52.48 8.36 -8.77
N ARG A 189 -53.39 8.58 -7.81
CA ARG A 189 -54.62 7.79 -7.65
C ARG A 189 -55.60 8.02 -8.81
N PRO A 190 -56.16 6.97 -9.40
CA PRO A 190 -57.12 7.08 -10.50
C PRO A 190 -58.51 7.49 -10.01
N GLU A 191 -59.15 8.39 -10.75
CA GLU A 191 -60.54 8.82 -10.53
C GLU A 191 -61.55 7.97 -11.31
N ASP A 192 -61.16 7.48 -12.50
CA ASP A 192 -62.01 6.71 -13.41
C ASP A 192 -61.82 5.18 -13.26
N THR A 193 -62.84 4.41 -13.67
CA THR A 193 -62.84 2.94 -13.56
C THR A 193 -61.81 2.28 -14.47
N ASP A 194 -61.58 2.82 -15.67
CA ASP A 194 -60.62 2.25 -16.64
C ASP A 194 -59.17 2.39 -16.16
N SER A 195 -58.85 3.50 -15.47
CA SER A 195 -57.52 3.72 -14.90
C SER A 195 -57.30 2.97 -13.59
N PHE A 196 -58.36 2.58 -12.88
CA PHE A 196 -58.29 1.78 -11.65
C PHE A 196 -57.60 0.42 -11.85
N GLY A 197 -57.92 -0.30 -12.93
CA GLY A 197 -57.30 -1.60 -13.24
C GLY A 197 -55.80 -1.49 -13.47
N SER A 198 -55.36 -0.44 -14.18
CA SER A 198 -53.93 -0.18 -14.40
C SER A 198 -53.18 0.17 -13.11
N PHE A 199 -53.83 0.91 -12.20
CA PHE A 199 -53.27 1.26 -10.90
C PHE A 199 -53.12 0.05 -9.97
N GLN A 200 -54.07 -0.89 -10.02
CA GLN A 200 -53.98 -2.14 -9.27
C GLN A 200 -52.75 -2.97 -9.69
N GLU A 201 -52.49 -3.10 -11.00
CA GLU A 201 -51.28 -3.78 -11.49
C GLU A 201 -50.00 -3.06 -11.08
N VAL A 202 -49.99 -1.72 -11.10
CA VAL A 202 -48.85 -0.93 -10.61
C VAL A 202 -48.60 -1.21 -9.13
N CYS A 203 -49.64 -1.22 -8.28
CA CYS A 203 -49.49 -1.51 -6.85
C CYS A 203 -48.97 -2.92 -6.60
N ARG A 204 -49.51 -3.92 -7.30
CA ARG A 204 -49.04 -5.31 -7.20
C ARG A 204 -47.56 -5.42 -7.57
N LEU A 205 -47.15 -4.83 -8.68
CA LEU A 205 -45.75 -4.85 -9.13
C LEU A 205 -44.83 -4.12 -8.15
N GLN A 206 -45.27 -3.00 -7.57
CA GLN A 206 -44.49 -2.31 -6.53
C GLN A 206 -44.38 -3.12 -5.24
N GLN A 207 -45.41 -3.87 -4.84
CA GLN A 207 -45.34 -4.80 -3.70
C GLN A 207 -44.36 -5.94 -3.96
N GLU A 208 -44.38 -6.53 -5.15
CA GLU A 208 -43.47 -7.62 -5.54
C GLU A 208 -42.00 -7.17 -5.55
N GLU A 209 -41.74 -5.95 -6.03
CA GLU A 209 -40.38 -5.39 -6.12
C GLU A 209 -39.92 -4.65 -4.85
N TYR A 210 -40.80 -4.48 -3.86
CA TYR A 210 -40.53 -3.68 -2.66
C TYR A 210 -39.24 -4.08 -1.94
N ALA A 211 -39.05 -5.39 -1.73
CA ALA A 211 -37.86 -5.92 -1.06
C ALA A 211 -36.57 -5.61 -1.83
N ALA A 212 -36.58 -5.74 -3.17
CA ALA A 212 -35.41 -5.48 -4.00
C ALA A 212 -34.99 -4.00 -3.96
N VAL A 213 -35.97 -3.08 -4.04
CA VAL A 213 -35.74 -1.63 -3.94
C VAL A 213 -35.17 -1.25 -2.56
N LEU A 214 -35.68 -1.85 -1.49
CA LEU A 214 -35.13 -1.61 -0.16
C LEU A 214 -33.70 -2.12 0.00
N ILE A 215 -33.38 -3.28 -0.55
CA ILE A 215 -32.01 -3.83 -0.53
C ILE A 215 -31.03 -2.88 -1.22
N GLN A 216 -31.39 -2.32 -2.37
CA GLN A 216 -30.55 -1.32 -3.05
C GLN A 216 -30.28 -0.09 -2.16
N ALA A 217 -31.29 0.41 -1.46
CA ALA A 217 -31.10 1.53 -0.55
C ALA A 217 -30.26 1.17 0.69
N VAL A 218 -30.35 -0.08 1.17
CA VAL A 218 -29.46 -0.61 2.23
C VAL A 218 -28.02 -0.68 1.74
N HIS A 219 -27.74 -1.08 0.50
CA HIS A 219 -26.38 -1.07 -0.04
C HIS A 219 -25.77 0.34 -0.05
N VAL A 220 -26.58 1.39 -0.24
CA VAL A 220 -26.12 2.78 -0.11
C VAL A 220 -25.75 3.09 1.34
N ASP A 221 -26.56 2.67 2.33
CA ASP A 221 -26.24 2.81 3.76
C ASP A 221 -24.89 2.14 4.08
N GLU A 222 -24.67 0.91 3.60
CA GLU A 222 -23.45 0.13 3.81
C GLU A 222 -22.20 0.78 3.19
N LEU A 223 -22.33 1.42 2.02
CA LEU A 223 -21.24 2.18 1.40
C LEU A 223 -20.85 3.40 2.24
N TYR A 224 -21.82 4.17 2.75
CA TYR A 224 -21.54 5.29 3.65
C TYR A 224 -20.97 4.85 5.00
N SER A 225 -21.42 3.71 5.53
CA SER A 225 -20.83 3.09 6.72
C SER A 225 -19.36 2.70 6.48
N LEU A 226 -19.04 2.07 5.34
CA LEU A 226 -17.67 1.71 4.99
C LEU A 226 -16.76 2.94 4.87
N LEU A 227 -17.26 4.04 4.31
CA LEU A 227 -16.52 5.31 4.26
C LEU A 227 -16.21 5.83 5.68
N ALA A 228 -17.18 5.78 6.59
CA ALA A 228 -17.00 6.19 7.97
C ALA A 228 -16.00 5.30 8.73
N GLU A 229 -16.03 3.98 8.51
CA GLU A 229 -15.06 3.01 9.08
C GLU A 229 -13.61 3.34 8.68
N HIS A 230 -13.41 3.86 7.48
CA HIS A 230 -12.10 4.25 6.95
C HIS A 230 -11.78 5.75 7.13
N GLU A 231 -12.47 6.41 8.07
CA GLU A 231 -12.30 7.83 8.42
C GLU A 231 -12.49 8.81 7.24
N GLN A 232 -13.19 8.37 6.19
CA GLN A 232 -13.49 9.20 5.03
C GLN A 232 -14.84 9.87 5.21
N ARG A 233 -14.84 11.20 5.37
CA ARG A 233 -16.08 11.97 5.49
C ARG A 233 -16.66 12.28 4.11
N ALA A 234 -17.88 11.82 3.87
CA ALA A 234 -18.64 12.23 2.69
C ALA A 234 -18.92 13.76 2.70
N PRO A 235 -18.95 14.42 1.53
CA PRO A 235 -19.33 15.82 1.42
C PRO A 235 -20.70 16.09 2.06
N MET A 236 -20.90 17.29 2.64
CA MET A 236 -22.16 17.65 3.32
C MET A 236 -23.38 17.48 2.41
N ALA A 237 -23.26 17.85 1.13
CA ALA A 237 -24.34 17.69 0.16
C ALA A 237 -24.75 16.22 -0.04
N ASP A 238 -23.82 15.29 0.11
CA ASP A 238 -24.09 13.86 -0.03
C ASP A 238 -24.68 13.28 1.26
N GLN A 239 -24.28 13.80 2.42
CA GLN A 239 -24.92 13.46 3.70
C GLN A 239 -26.40 13.85 3.69
N VAL A 240 -26.72 15.05 3.20
CA VAL A 240 -28.11 15.49 3.05
C VAL A 240 -28.89 14.58 2.10
N ARG A 241 -28.31 14.20 0.95
CA ARG A 241 -28.96 13.25 0.02
C ARG A 241 -29.16 11.87 0.62
N HIS A 242 -28.22 11.41 1.44
CA HIS A 242 -28.34 10.14 2.15
C HIS A 242 -29.51 10.18 3.14
N ASP A 243 -29.70 11.30 3.84
CA ASP A 243 -30.85 11.48 4.72
C ASP A 243 -32.17 11.61 3.94
N ASP A 244 -32.18 12.33 2.80
CA ASP A 244 -33.31 12.36 1.86
C ASP A 244 -33.69 10.94 1.40
N LEU A 245 -32.71 10.05 1.16
CA LEU A 245 -32.94 8.66 0.77
C LEU A 245 -33.63 7.88 1.89
N LYS A 246 -33.21 8.06 3.14
CA LYS A 246 -33.87 7.44 4.32
C LYS A 246 -35.31 7.92 4.44
N GLU A 247 -35.56 9.22 4.26
CA GLU A 247 -36.91 9.78 4.28
C GLU A 247 -37.77 9.27 3.10
N ALA A 248 -37.19 9.19 1.91
CA ALA A 248 -37.87 8.68 0.73
C ALA A 248 -38.30 7.21 0.90
N ARG A 249 -37.50 6.38 1.55
CA ARG A 249 -37.86 4.98 1.89
C ARG A 249 -39.09 4.91 2.79
N ILE A 250 -39.13 5.75 3.83
CA ILE A 250 -40.27 5.82 4.76
C ILE A 250 -41.52 6.30 4.02
N THR A 251 -41.36 7.30 3.15
CA THR A 251 -42.46 7.86 2.35
C THR A 251 -43.00 6.84 1.35
N PHE A 252 -42.11 6.08 0.70
CA PHE A 252 -42.50 5.01 -0.23
C PHE A 252 -43.27 3.89 0.46
N ALA A 253 -42.81 3.43 1.63
CA ALA A 253 -43.51 2.43 2.43
C ALA A 253 -44.93 2.89 2.79
N LYS A 254 -45.08 4.13 3.29
CA LYS A 254 -46.40 4.72 3.58
C LYS A 254 -47.27 4.86 2.33
N ALA A 255 -46.70 5.28 1.20
CA ALA A 255 -47.44 5.41 -0.05
C ALA A 255 -47.97 4.06 -0.54
N LEU A 256 -47.22 2.98 -0.32
CA LEU A 256 -47.65 1.62 -0.64
C LEU A 256 -48.80 1.15 0.25
N GLU A 257 -48.68 1.35 1.58
CA GLU A 257 -49.75 1.05 2.55
C GLU A 257 -51.04 1.84 2.23
N ASP A 258 -50.91 3.13 1.94
CA ASP A 258 -52.02 4.01 1.59
C ASP A 258 -52.69 3.60 0.26
N ALA A 259 -51.89 3.16 -0.72
CA ALA A 259 -52.40 2.69 -2.00
C ALA A 259 -53.18 1.37 -1.86
N GLU A 260 -52.69 0.45 -1.02
CA GLU A 260 -53.37 -0.79 -0.68
C GLU A 260 -54.70 -0.53 0.05
N ALA A 261 -54.70 0.36 1.04
CA ALA A 261 -55.91 0.77 1.73
C ALA A 261 -56.94 1.42 0.78
N TYR A 262 -56.48 2.20 -0.21
CA TYR A 262 -57.34 2.76 -1.25
C TYR A 262 -57.98 1.68 -2.13
N LEU A 263 -57.21 0.70 -2.57
CA LEU A 263 -57.71 -0.44 -3.36
C LEU A 263 -58.77 -1.21 -2.57
N LEU A 264 -58.51 -1.51 -1.30
CA LEU A 264 -59.42 -2.27 -0.43
C LEU A 264 -60.75 -1.54 -0.20
N LYS A 265 -60.73 -0.20 -0.14
CA LYS A 265 -61.93 0.64 0.01
C LYS A 265 -62.77 0.76 -1.28
N LYS A 266 -62.13 0.70 -2.45
CA LYS A 266 -62.78 0.84 -3.77
C LYS A 266 -63.24 -0.50 -4.36
N MET A 267 -62.70 -1.62 -3.90
CA MET A 267 -63.19 -2.95 -4.26
C MET A 267 -64.55 -3.20 -3.58
N PRO A 268 -65.63 -3.45 -4.34
CA PRO A 268 -66.91 -3.84 -3.76
C PRO A 268 -66.77 -5.25 -3.16
N SER A 269 -67.35 -5.43 -1.98
CA SER A 269 -67.52 -6.75 -1.35
C SER A 269 -68.38 -7.68 -2.21
#